data_AF-A0A9D8R0F8-F1
#
_entry.id   AF-A0A9D8R0F8-F1
#
_cell.length_a   1.000
_cell.length_b   1.000
_cell.length_c   1.000
_cell.angle_alpha   90.00
_cell.angle_beta   90.00
_cell.angle_gamma   90.00
#
_symmetry.space_group_name_H-M   'P 1'
#
loop_
_entity.id
_entity.type
_entity.pdbx_description
1 polymer ?
#
loop_
_entity_poly.entity_id
_entity_poly.type
_entity_poly.pdbx_seq_one_letter_code
_entity_poly.pdbx_strand_id
1 'polypeptide(L)'
;MDATTKELREFLVMMHYKPESVSQKMTHYMEHLSHLLPVAEEEDVLHYFGILGHEQLSLDELAQKRRLSPNAVLSSIDKSLRKLAITPEWQMIKGGGSPQD
;
A
#
# COMPACT_ATOMS: atom_id res chain seq x y z
N MET A 1 -12.03 -10.06 -1.64
CA MET A 1 -10.70 -9.63 -1.18
C MET A 1 -10.38 -10.47 0.05
N ASP A 2 -9.24 -11.14 0.07
CA ASP A 2 -8.86 -12.11 1.11
C ASP A 2 -8.48 -11.41 2.42
N ALA A 3 -8.53 -12.15 3.55
CA ALA A 3 -8.33 -11.57 4.89
C ALA A 3 -6.97 -10.85 5.03
N THR A 4 -5.90 -11.45 4.51
CA THR A 4 -4.55 -10.87 4.55
C THR A 4 -4.44 -9.55 3.78
N THR A 5 -5.11 -9.47 2.63
CA THR A 5 -5.14 -8.25 1.80
C THR A 5 -5.96 -7.16 2.47
N LYS A 6 -7.03 -7.54 3.18
CA LYS A 6 -7.85 -6.62 3.97
C LYS A 6 -7.03 -5.98 5.11
N GLU A 7 -6.26 -6.77 5.85
CA GLU A 7 -5.38 -6.26 6.92
C GLU A 7 -4.36 -5.24 6.39
N LEU A 8 -3.70 -5.54 5.26
CA LEU A 8 -2.78 -4.60 4.62
C LEU A 8 -3.50 -3.29 4.25
N ARG A 9 -4.67 -3.38 3.61
CA ARG A 9 -5.46 -2.20 3.25
C ARG A 9 -5.84 -1.37 4.48
N GLU A 10 -6.30 -1.99 5.55
CA GLU A 10 -6.66 -1.29 6.79
C GLU A 10 -5.44 -0.58 7.40
N PHE A 11 -4.27 -1.21 7.33
CA PHE A 11 -3.02 -0.61 7.77
C PHE A 11 -2.61 0.61 6.94
N LEU A 12 -2.71 0.55 5.60
CA LEU A 12 -2.44 1.70 4.73
C LEU A 12 -3.41 2.86 4.97
N VAL A 13 -4.69 2.55 5.21
CA VAL A 13 -5.70 3.55 5.61
C VAL A 13 -5.32 4.18 6.95
N MET A 14 -4.93 3.38 7.95
CA MET A 14 -4.51 3.89 9.25
C MET A 14 -3.27 4.80 9.13
N MET A 15 -2.30 4.45 8.28
CA MET A 15 -1.12 5.27 8.02
C MET A 15 -1.48 6.66 7.45
N HIS A 16 -2.52 6.75 6.62
CA HIS A 16 -3.00 8.03 6.10
C HIS A 16 -3.66 8.89 7.20
N TYR A 17 -4.55 8.30 8.00
CA TYR A 17 -5.33 9.05 8.98
C TYR A 17 -4.60 9.33 10.30
N LYS A 18 -3.60 8.52 10.64
CA LYS A 18 -2.84 8.60 11.90
C LYS A 18 -1.34 8.41 11.66
N PRO A 19 -0.70 9.22 10.81
CA PRO A 19 0.72 9.07 10.51
C PRO A 19 1.60 9.15 11.77
N GLU A 20 1.21 9.93 12.79
CA GLU A 20 1.91 10.04 14.07
C GLU A 20 1.85 8.76 14.93
N SER A 21 0.87 7.88 14.66
CA SER A 21 0.75 6.58 15.32
C SER A 21 1.63 5.50 14.66
N VAL A 22 2.27 5.82 13.54
CA VAL A 22 3.15 4.91 12.80
C VAL A 22 4.61 5.20 13.14
N SER A 23 5.30 4.21 13.70
CA SER A 23 6.73 4.35 13.99
C SER A 23 7.56 4.51 12.71
N GLN A 24 8.67 5.24 12.79
CA GLN A 24 9.59 5.42 11.65
C GLN A 24 10.08 4.10 11.06
N LYS A 25 10.33 3.08 11.90
CA LYS A 25 10.70 1.73 11.45
C LYS A 25 9.62 1.13 10.55
N MET A 26 8.35 1.32 10.90
CA MET A 26 7.23 0.81 10.15
C MET A 26 7.00 1.59 8.85
N THR A 27 7.27 2.90 8.86
CA THR A 27 7.28 3.73 7.64
C THR A 27 8.34 3.24 6.65
N HIS A 28 9.60 3.10 7.09
CA HIS A 28 10.68 2.56 6.25
C HIS A 28 10.39 1.17 5.72
N TYR A 29 9.74 0.35 6.54
CA TYR A 29 9.30 -0.94 6.08
C TYR A 29 8.30 -0.84 4.94
N MET A 30 7.30 0.03 5.08
CA MET A 30 6.28 0.19 4.06
C MET A 30 6.88 0.74 2.76
N GLU A 31 7.87 1.63 2.84
CA GLU A 31 8.66 2.07 1.67
C GLU A 31 9.35 0.88 0.99
N HIS A 32 10.00 0.00 1.76
CA HIS A 32 10.61 -1.21 1.19
C HIS A 32 9.58 -2.17 0.59
N LEU A 33 8.43 -2.33 1.23
CA LEU A 33 7.36 -3.19 0.74
C LEU A 33 6.77 -2.64 -0.57
N SER A 34 6.58 -1.32 -0.69
CA SER A 34 6.04 -0.70 -1.90
C SER A 34 6.98 -0.86 -3.10
N HIS A 35 8.30 -0.82 -2.88
CA HIS A 35 9.32 -1.06 -3.91
C HIS A 35 9.34 -2.48 -4.49
N LEU A 36 8.61 -3.44 -3.91
CA LEU A 36 8.42 -4.76 -4.52
C LEU A 36 7.45 -4.72 -5.71
N LEU A 37 6.68 -3.64 -5.86
CA LEU A 37 5.81 -3.42 -7.01
C LEU A 37 6.60 -2.77 -8.16
N PRO A 38 6.17 -2.96 -9.41
CA PRO A 38 6.61 -2.08 -10.49
C PRO A 38 6.32 -0.62 -10.13
N VAL A 39 7.24 0.30 -10.44
CA VAL A 39 7.13 1.76 -10.16
C VAL A 39 5.74 2.31 -10.45
N ALA A 40 5.19 1.91 -11.59
CA ALA A 40 3.86 2.28 -12.03
C ALA A 40 2.74 1.84 -11.06
N GLU A 41 2.78 0.60 -10.56
CA GLU A 41 1.81 0.07 -9.59
C GLU A 41 2.05 0.65 -8.19
N GLU A 42 3.32 0.87 -7.82
CA GLU A 42 3.71 1.53 -6.59
C GLU A 42 3.10 2.94 -6.51
N GLU A 43 3.34 3.80 -7.49
CA GLU A 43 2.80 5.17 -7.49
C GLU A 43 1.27 5.19 -7.39
N ASP A 44 0.58 4.29 -8.11
CA ASP A 44 -0.88 4.18 -8.05
C ASP A 44 -1.35 3.82 -6.63
N VAL A 45 -0.66 2.90 -5.94
CA VAL A 45 -0.99 2.51 -4.56
C VAL A 45 -0.72 3.66 -3.58
N LEU A 46 0.45 4.29 -3.67
CA LEU A 46 0.85 5.36 -2.75
C LEU A 46 -0.08 6.57 -2.86
N HIS A 47 -0.41 6.99 -4.09
CA HIS A 47 -1.38 8.05 -4.32
C HIS A 47 -2.81 7.64 -3.97
N TYR A 48 -3.24 6.40 -4.20
CA TYR A 48 -4.59 6.00 -3.85
C TYR A 48 -4.85 6.05 -2.34
N PHE A 49 -3.85 5.70 -1.53
CA PHE A 49 -3.93 5.78 -0.07
C PHE A 49 -3.47 7.12 0.52
N GLY A 50 -2.75 7.95 -0.24
CA GLY A 50 -2.23 9.23 0.24
C GLY A 50 -1.20 9.08 1.37
N ILE A 51 -0.23 8.17 1.18
CA ILE A 51 0.76 7.81 2.20
C ILE A 51 2.19 8.06 1.70
N LEU A 52 3.18 8.00 2.59
CA LEU A 52 4.61 8.14 2.25
C LEU A 52 4.90 9.42 1.45
N GLY A 53 4.30 10.55 1.84
CA GLY A 53 4.48 11.85 1.20
C GLY A 53 3.68 12.05 -0.10
N HIS A 54 2.87 11.09 -0.52
CA HIS A 54 2.01 11.22 -1.69
C HIS A 54 0.67 11.84 -1.34
N GLU A 55 0.20 12.75 -2.18
CA GLU A 55 -1.17 13.26 -2.10
C GLU A 55 -2.18 12.16 -2.44
N GLN A 56 -3.32 12.16 -1.74
CA GLN A 56 -4.40 11.23 -2.05
C GLN A 56 -5.11 11.63 -3.35
N LEU A 57 -5.08 10.74 -4.34
CA LEU A 57 -5.75 10.94 -5.63
C LEU A 57 -6.98 10.03 -5.76
N SER A 58 -8.00 10.54 -6.43
CA SER A 58 -9.17 9.75 -6.81
C SER A 58 -8.84 8.74 -7.91
N LEU A 59 -9.70 7.71 -8.05
CA LEU A 59 -9.55 6.72 -9.11
C LEU A 59 -9.64 7.34 -10.51
N ASP A 60 -10.42 8.41 -10.68
CA ASP A 60 -10.53 9.14 -11.95
C ASP A 60 -9.24 9.89 -12.29
N GLU A 61 -8.60 10.54 -11.32
CA GLU A 61 -7.31 11.21 -11.52
C GLU A 61 -6.19 10.22 -11.87
N LEU A 62 -6.13 9.10 -11.16
CA LEU A 62 -5.19 8.01 -11.47
C LEU A 62 -5.47 7.40 -12.85
N ALA A 63 -6.74 7.18 -13.18
CA ALA A 63 -7.16 6.66 -14.48
C ALA A 63 -6.75 7.58 -15.63
N GLN A 64 -6.92 8.89 -15.48
CA GLN A 64 -6.47 9.88 -16.46
C GLN A 64 -4.96 9.86 -16.64
N LYS A 65 -4.19 9.85 -15.54
CA LYS A 65 -2.71 9.76 -15.59
C LYS A 65 -2.24 8.51 -16.33
N ARG A 66 -2.94 7.39 -16.15
CA ARG A 66 -2.60 6.07 -16.72
C ARG A 66 -3.20 5.81 -18.09
N ARG A 67 -4.12 6.67 -18.56
CA ARG A 67 -4.97 6.42 -19.74
C ARG A 67 -5.72 5.08 -19.63
N LEU A 68 -6.18 4.76 -18.43
CA LEU A 68 -6.95 3.57 -18.11
C LEU A 68 -8.37 3.97 -17.67
N SER A 69 -9.25 2.99 -17.46
CA SER A 69 -10.52 3.25 -16.78
C SER A 69 -10.33 3.21 -15.26
N PRO A 70 -11.17 3.91 -14.47
CA PRO A 70 -11.14 3.83 -13.00
C PRO A 70 -11.22 2.39 -12.47
N ASN A 71 -12.04 1.54 -13.11
CA ASN A 71 -12.14 0.12 -12.77
C ASN A 71 -10.84 -0.66 -13.04
N ALA A 72 -10.11 -0.32 -14.11
CA ALA A 72 -8.84 -0.96 -14.42
C ALA A 72 -7.75 -0.55 -13.41
N VAL A 73 -7.71 0.72 -13.00
CA VAL A 73 -6.81 1.20 -11.94
C VAL A 73 -7.14 0.52 -10.61
N LEU A 74 -8.41 0.48 -10.21
CA LEU A 74 -8.83 -0.18 -8.97
C LEU A 74 -8.45 -1.68 -8.97
N SER A 75 -8.63 -2.34 -10.11
CA SER A 75 -8.23 -3.75 -10.27
C SER A 75 -6.70 -3.93 -10.21
N SER A 76 -5.94 -2.95 -10.71
CA SER A 76 -4.47 -2.92 -10.58
C SER A 76 -4.09 -2.81 -9.11
N ILE A 77 -4.63 -1.83 -8.39
CA ILE A 77 -4.39 -1.62 -6.96
C ILE A 77 -4.74 -2.87 -6.15
N ASP A 78 -5.90 -3.50 -6.38
CA ASP A 78 -6.28 -4.73 -5.67
C ASP A 78 -5.28 -5.88 -5.93
N LYS A 79 -4.81 -6.03 -7.17
CA LYS A 79 -3.76 -7.01 -7.51
C LYS A 79 -2.44 -6.69 -6.82
N SER A 80 -2.02 -5.44 -6.81
CA SER A 80 -0.80 -5.00 -6.14
C SER A 80 -0.88 -5.24 -4.63
N LEU A 81 -1.99 -4.90 -3.99
CA LEU A 81 -2.22 -5.21 -2.58
C LEU A 81 -2.18 -6.71 -2.30
N ARG A 82 -2.75 -7.56 -3.17
CA ARG A 82 -2.66 -9.02 -3.01
C ARG A 82 -1.23 -9.52 -3.12
N LYS A 83 -0.44 -9.02 -4.08
CA LYS A 83 0.98 -9.35 -4.22
C LYS A 83 1.74 -8.99 -2.94
N LEU A 84 1.56 -7.78 -2.43
CA LEU A 84 2.20 -7.32 -1.20
C LEU A 84 1.75 -8.12 0.03
N ALA A 85 0.46 -8.39 0.14
CA ALA A 85 -0.10 -9.09 1.30
C ALA A 85 0.41 -10.53 1.44
N ILE A 86 0.84 -11.20 0.37
CA ILE A 86 1.38 -12.57 0.44
C ILE A 86 2.90 -12.62 0.62
N THR A 87 3.58 -11.47 0.64
CA THR A 87 5.03 -11.41 0.83
C THR A 87 5.41 -11.87 2.24
N PRO A 88 6.53 -12.59 2.40
CA PRO A 88 7.03 -12.94 3.74
C PRO A 88 7.28 -11.69 4.58
N GLU A 89 7.66 -10.59 3.93
CA GLU A 89 7.77 -9.27 4.51
C GLU A 89 6.48 -8.89 5.28
N TRP A 90 5.36 -8.74 4.57
CA TRP A 90 4.11 -8.37 5.22
C TRP A 90 3.69 -9.37 6.32
N GLN A 91 3.94 -10.68 6.11
CA GLN A 91 3.64 -11.71 7.10
C GLN A 91 4.39 -11.50 8.42
N MET A 92 5.64 -11.04 8.39
CA MET A 92 6.41 -10.73 9.59
C MET A 92 5.82 -9.56 10.37
N ILE A 93 5.33 -8.52 9.69
CA ILE A 93 4.66 -7.38 10.36
C ILE A 93 3.40 -7.84 11.08
N LYS A 94 2.49 -8.51 10.36
CA LYS A 94 1.19 -8.89 10.93
C LYS A 94 1.32 -9.92 12.06
N GLY A 95 2.37 -10.73 12.03
CA GLY A 95 2.64 -11.75 13.06
C GLY A 95 3.15 -11.18 14.39
N GLY A 96 3.32 -9.86 14.52
CA GLY A 96 3.94 -9.25 15.70
C GLY A 96 5.47 -9.36 15.71
N GLY A 97 6.07 -9.66 14.56
CA GLY A 97 7.52 -9.74 14.38
C GLY A 97 8.16 -8.38 14.52
N SER A 98 8.47 -8.00 15.75
CA SER A 98 9.71 -7.28 16.00
C SER A 98 10.83 -8.23 15.58
N PRO A 99 11.66 -7.93 14.56
CA PRO A 99 12.98 -8.54 14.54
C PRO A 99 13.66 -8.04 15.80
N GLN A 100 13.74 -8.93 16.79
CA GLN A 100 14.41 -8.71 18.04
C GLN A 100 15.92 -8.67 17.73
N ASP A 101 16.57 -7.71 18.38
CA ASP A 101 18.00 -7.47 18.47
C ASP A 101 18.87 -8.75 18.48
#